data_AF-A0A172ZH49-F1
#
_entry.id   AF-A0A172ZH49-F1
#
_cell.length_a   1.000
_cell.length_b   1.000
_cell.length_c   1.000
_cell.angle_alpha   90.00
_cell.angle_beta   90.00
_cell.angle_gamma   90.00
#
_symmetry.space_group_name_H-M   'P 1'
#
loop_
_entity.id
_entity.type
_entity.pdbx_description
1 polymer ?
#
loop_
_entity_poly.entity_id
_entity_poly.type
_entity_poly.pdbx_seq_one_letter_code
_entity_poly.pdbx_strand_id
1 'polypeptide(L)'
;MTADHSPNQEQQYIRQQLEQELQSIQFHGHDDVLHQTHPESLRSRIHALWNYEFELSLRPIGITGALAAATFAACLILFNNNPNPPAQDPANPSSSDSQRQLIQIGGNTYWQDQYEQAVKHYES
;
A
#
# COMPACT_ATOMS: atom_id res chain seq x y z
N MET A 1 -2.98 69.06 26.79
CA MET A 1 -2.85 68.00 27.81
C MET A 1 -3.63 66.80 27.29
N THR A 2 -2.99 65.93 26.52
CA THR A 2 -3.61 64.71 25.96
C THR A 2 -2.91 63.53 26.62
N ALA A 3 -3.67 62.80 27.45
CA ALA A 3 -3.17 61.64 28.16
C ALA A 3 -2.85 60.53 27.15
N ASP A 4 -1.57 60.17 27.11
CA ASP A 4 -1.02 59.03 26.37
C ASP A 4 -1.61 57.73 26.95
N HIS A 5 -2.72 57.24 26.38
CA HIS A 5 -3.31 55.96 26.74
C HIS A 5 -2.41 54.84 26.21
N SER A 6 -1.48 54.40 27.06
CA SER A 6 -0.63 53.24 26.79
C SER A 6 -1.48 51.96 26.85
N PRO A 7 -1.76 51.27 25.72
CA PRO A 7 -2.62 50.10 25.66
C PRO A 7 -2.13 48.93 26.52
N ASN A 8 -0.85 48.95 26.91
CA ASN A 8 -0.26 47.99 27.83
C ASN A 8 -0.84 48.08 29.26
N GLN A 9 -1.23 49.27 29.73
CA GLN A 9 -1.72 49.43 31.10
C GLN A 9 -3.13 48.86 31.25
N GLU A 10 -4.00 49.10 30.28
CA GLU A 10 -5.35 48.52 30.25
C GLU A 10 -5.30 46.99 30.14
N GLN A 11 -4.43 46.46 29.27
CA GLN A 11 -4.23 45.00 29.16
C GLN A 11 -3.73 44.37 30.46
N GLN A 12 -2.83 45.05 31.19
CA GLN A 12 -2.32 44.57 32.47
C GLN A 12 -3.41 44.57 33.55
N TYR A 13 -4.22 45.63 33.59
CA TYR A 13 -5.36 45.72 34.51
C TYR A 13 -6.39 44.62 34.26
N ILE A 14 -6.77 44.41 32.99
CA ILE A 14 -7.71 43.36 32.58
C ILE A 14 -7.16 41.97 32.97
N ARG A 15 -5.87 41.71 32.72
CA ARG A 15 -5.24 40.44 33.12
C ARG A 15 -5.32 40.19 34.62
N GLN A 16 -5.01 41.18 35.44
CA GLN A 16 -5.05 41.05 36.90
C GLN A 16 -6.45 40.78 37.43
N GLN A 17 -7.45 41.46 36.86
CA GLN A 17 -8.85 41.25 37.22
C GLN A 17 -9.33 39.84 36.84
N LEU A 18 -9.02 39.38 35.62
CA LEU A 18 -9.29 38.00 35.19
C LEU A 18 -8.62 36.96 36.07
N GLU A 19 -7.36 37.18 36.46
CA GLU A 19 -6.64 36.28 37.36
C GLU A 19 -7.34 36.18 38.73
N GLN A 20 -7.81 37.29 39.28
CA GLN A 20 -8.59 37.31 40.54
C GLN A 20 -9.95 36.62 40.41
N GLU A 21 -10.66 36.81 39.30
CA GLU A 21 -11.95 36.14 39.06
C GLU A 21 -11.78 34.62 38.85
N LEU A 22 -10.70 34.23 38.16
CA LEU A 22 -10.39 32.83 37.83
C LEU A 22 -9.64 32.08 38.94
N GLN A 23 -9.12 32.77 39.98
CA GLN A 23 -8.47 32.13 41.14
C GLN A 23 -9.36 31.07 41.83
N SER A 24 -10.69 31.23 41.74
CA SER A 24 -11.67 30.29 42.29
C SER A 24 -11.95 29.09 41.36
N ILE A 25 -11.56 29.16 40.09
CA ILE A 25 -11.80 28.15 39.06
C ILE A 25 -10.48 27.46 38.76
N GLN A 26 -10.29 26.29 39.38
CA GLN A 26 -9.12 25.46 39.12
C GLN A 26 -9.40 24.60 37.88
N PHE A 27 -8.87 25.02 36.72
CA PHE A 27 -8.95 24.24 35.49
C PHE A 27 -8.06 23.01 35.61
N HIS A 28 -8.69 21.83 35.58
CA HIS A 28 -8.00 20.54 35.57
C HIS A 28 -8.12 19.93 34.17
N GLY A 29 -7.09 19.21 33.71
CA GLY A 29 -7.10 18.54 32.41
C GLY A 29 -6.65 19.40 31.22
N HIS A 30 -5.94 20.51 31.45
CA HIS A 30 -5.33 21.30 30.38
C HIS A 30 -4.39 20.44 29.52
N ASP A 31 -3.57 19.62 30.18
CA ASP A 31 -2.66 18.68 29.52
C ASP A 31 -3.43 17.59 28.74
N ASP A 32 -4.56 17.11 29.26
CA ASP A 32 -5.39 16.11 28.57
C ASP A 32 -6.02 16.67 27.29
N VAL A 33 -6.52 17.91 27.31
CA VAL A 33 -7.07 18.58 26.13
C VAL A 33 -5.97 18.88 25.10
N LEU A 34 -4.79 19.26 25.55
CA LEU A 34 -3.61 19.46 24.69
C LEU A 34 -3.19 18.15 24.02
N HIS A 35 -3.10 17.06 24.78
CA HIS A 35 -2.78 15.75 24.22
C HIS A 35 -3.84 15.23 23.23
N GLN A 36 -5.11 15.57 23.44
CA GLN A 36 -6.20 15.16 22.55
C GLN A 36 -6.28 16.00 21.26
N THR A 37 -6.00 17.30 21.33
CA THR A 37 -6.11 18.20 20.17
C THR A 37 -4.81 18.34 19.37
N HIS A 38 -3.65 18.18 20.01
CA HIS A 38 -2.33 18.28 19.39
C HIS A 38 -1.45 17.12 19.86
N PRO A 39 -1.63 15.90 19.30
CA PRO A 39 -0.82 14.75 19.67
C PRO A 39 0.65 14.99 19.27
N GLU A 40 1.51 15.14 20.28
CA GLU A 40 2.92 15.53 20.12
C GLU A 40 3.81 14.48 19.45
N SER A 41 3.34 13.23 19.29
CA SER A 41 4.16 12.14 18.76
C SER A 41 3.45 11.28 17.72
N LEU A 42 4.20 10.81 16.72
CA LEU A 42 3.72 9.88 15.70
C LEU A 42 3.12 8.59 16.31
N ARG A 43 3.66 8.13 17.45
CA ARG A 43 3.12 6.98 18.20
C ARG A 43 1.74 7.29 18.80
N SER A 44 1.56 8.49 19.36
CA SER A 44 0.26 8.95 19.84
C SER A 44 -0.75 9.08 18.71
N ARG A 45 -0.34 9.51 17.51
CA ARG A 45 -1.20 9.53 16.31
C ARG A 45 -1.66 8.13 15.88
N ILE A 46 -0.78 7.13 15.93
CA ILE A 46 -1.13 5.74 15.62
C ILE A 46 -2.08 5.17 16.69
N HIS A 47 -1.84 5.47 17.96
CA HIS A 47 -2.74 5.06 19.04
C HIS A 47 -4.11 5.76 18.93
N ALA A 48 -4.14 7.03 18.53
CA ALA A 48 -5.38 7.77 18.26
C ALA A 48 -6.14 7.18 17.07
N LEU A 49 -5.44 6.71 16.02
CA LEU A 49 -6.05 5.96 14.92
C LEU A 49 -6.66 4.63 15.41
N TRP A 50 -5.99 3.95 16.34
CA TRP A 50 -6.53 2.73 16.96
C TRP A 50 -7.70 2.98 17.91
N ASN A 51 -7.73 4.14 18.57
CA ASN A 51 -8.80 4.55 19.47
C ASN A 51 -10.02 5.11 18.74
N TYR A 52 -9.84 5.59 17.51
CA TYR A 52 -10.94 5.88 16.62
C TYR A 52 -11.59 4.56 16.27
N GLU A 53 -12.85 4.42 16.63
CA GLU A 53 -13.72 3.28 16.36
C GLU A 53 -13.58 2.86 14.90
N PHE A 54 -12.71 1.89 14.66
CA PHE A 54 -12.61 1.22 13.39
C PHE A 54 -13.86 0.35 13.26
N GLU A 55 -15.00 0.97 12.91
CA GLU A 55 -16.18 0.33 12.27
C GLU A 55 -15.80 -0.12 10.85
N LEU A 56 -14.67 -0.80 10.77
CA LEU A 56 -14.13 -1.37 9.58
C LEU A 56 -14.98 -2.60 9.32
N SER A 57 -16.04 -2.42 8.53
CA SER A 57 -16.91 -3.52 8.10
C SER A 57 -16.02 -4.67 7.67
N LEU A 58 -16.08 -5.81 8.38
CA LEU A 58 -15.13 -6.91 8.19
C LEU A 58 -15.16 -7.48 6.76
N ARG A 59 -16.27 -7.27 6.04
CA ARG A 59 -16.49 -7.76 4.68
C ARG A 59 -15.49 -7.18 3.66
N PRO A 60 -15.41 -5.84 3.44
CA PRO A 60 -14.47 -5.28 2.48
C PRO A 60 -13.01 -5.61 2.83
N ILE A 61 -12.64 -5.59 4.11
CA ILE A 61 -11.25 -5.81 4.56
C ILE A 61 -10.82 -7.24 4.35
N GLY A 62 -11.70 -8.21 4.64
CA GLY A 62 -11.43 -9.61 4.40
C GLY A 62 -11.14 -9.88 2.92
N ILE A 63 -11.93 -9.28 2.02
CA ILE A 63 -11.74 -9.42 0.58
C ILE A 63 -10.44 -8.75 0.13
N THR A 64 -10.19 -7.49 0.52
CA THR A 64 -8.96 -6.79 0.11
C THR A 64 -7.71 -7.43 0.70
N GLY A 65 -7.78 -7.91 1.94
CA GLY A 65 -6.69 -8.59 2.62
C GLY A 65 -6.38 -9.95 2.00
N ALA A 66 -7.40 -10.75 1.70
CA ALA A 66 -7.23 -12.03 1.02
C ALA A 66 -6.67 -11.85 -0.40
N LEU A 67 -7.16 -10.85 -1.15
CA LEU A 67 -6.65 -10.55 -2.48
C LEU A 67 -5.19 -10.10 -2.42
N ALA A 68 -4.85 -9.17 -1.53
CA ALA A 68 -3.49 -8.70 -1.34
C ALA A 68 -2.53 -9.83 -0.95
N ALA A 69 -2.94 -10.70 -0.01
CA ALA A 69 -2.16 -11.86 0.40
C ALA A 69 -1.98 -12.87 -0.75
N ALA A 70 -3.03 -13.14 -1.52
CA ALA A 70 -2.97 -14.03 -2.68
C ALA A 70 -2.05 -13.47 -3.78
N THR A 71 -2.15 -12.17 -4.09
CA THR A 71 -1.27 -11.51 -5.06
C THR A 71 0.18 -11.52 -4.58
N PHE A 72 0.41 -11.24 -3.30
CA PHE A 72 1.76 -11.28 -2.73
C PHE A 72 2.36 -12.68 -2.76
N ALA A 73 1.59 -13.71 -2.41
CA ALA A 73 2.00 -15.11 -2.50
C ALA A 73 2.30 -15.52 -3.96
N ALA A 74 1.46 -15.12 -4.92
CA ALA A 74 1.69 -15.38 -6.33
C ALA A 74 2.98 -14.71 -6.83
N CYS A 75 3.22 -13.45 -6.45
CA CYS A 75 4.48 -12.77 -6.74
C CYS A 75 5.67 -13.52 -6.15
N LEU A 76 5.61 -13.93 -4.88
CA LEU A 76 6.71 -14.70 -4.29
C LEU A 76 6.97 -16.01 -5.03
N ILE A 77 5.93 -16.73 -5.44
CA ILE A 77 6.10 -17.98 -6.20
C ILE A 77 6.73 -17.70 -7.58
N LEU A 78 6.24 -16.70 -8.30
CA LEU A 78 6.69 -16.38 -9.66
C LEU A 78 8.10 -15.79 -9.70
N PHE A 79 8.46 -14.95 -8.73
CA PHE A 79 9.78 -14.32 -8.68
C PHE A 79 10.85 -15.20 -8.03
N ASN A 80 10.46 -16.17 -7.18
CA ASN A 80 11.40 -17.06 -6.52
C ASN A 80 11.60 -18.39 -7.27
N ASN A 81 10.65 -18.80 -8.11
CA ASN A 81 10.85 -19.88 -9.09
C ASN A 81 11.49 -19.31 -10.37
N ASN A 82 12.82 -19.20 -10.34
CA ASN A 82 13.61 -19.04 -11.56
C ASN A 82 13.33 -20.27 -12.46
N PRO A 83 12.79 -20.12 -13.68
CA PRO A 83 12.50 -21.27 -14.54
C PRO A 83 13.81 -21.71 -15.20
N ASN A 84 14.69 -22.34 -14.44
CA ASN A 84 15.62 -23.27 -15.06
C ASN A 84 14.75 -24.46 -15.52
N PRO A 85 14.63 -24.72 -16.83
CA PRO A 85 13.89 -25.88 -17.28
C PRO A 85 14.52 -27.13 -16.64
N PRO A 86 13.72 -28.07 -16.11
CA PRO A 86 14.29 -29.30 -15.57
C PRO A 86 15.00 -30.01 -16.71
N ALA A 87 16.30 -30.25 -16.54
CA ALA A 87 17.04 -31.22 -17.34
C ALA A 87 16.28 -32.54 -17.24
N GLN A 88 15.67 -32.96 -18.35
CA GLN A 88 14.93 -34.20 -18.43
C GLN A 88 15.89 -35.38 -18.30
N ASP A 89 15.65 -36.23 -17.31
CA ASP A 89 16.27 -37.56 -17.19
C ASP A 89 15.98 -38.41 -18.44
N PRO A 90 16.96 -39.15 -18.97
CA PRO A 90 16.86 -39.87 -20.24
C PRO A 90 16.19 -41.25 -20.09
N ALA A 91 14.96 -41.31 -19.59
CA ALA A 91 14.24 -42.57 -19.39
C ALA A 91 12.80 -42.60 -19.92
N ASN A 92 12.41 -41.70 -20.84
CA ASN A 92 11.11 -41.76 -21.50
C ASN A 92 11.26 -41.81 -23.04
N PRO A 93 10.80 -42.88 -23.72
CA PRO A 93 10.94 -43.06 -25.16
C PRO A 93 9.80 -42.38 -25.93
N SER A 94 9.68 -41.06 -25.78
CA SER A 94 8.87 -40.22 -26.69
C SER A 94 9.61 -38.92 -26.99
N SER A 95 10.85 -39.09 -27.46
CA SER A 95 11.66 -38.05 -28.04
C SER A 95 11.11 -37.66 -29.42
N SER A 96 10.32 -36.61 -29.46
CA SER A 96 10.29 -35.70 -30.60
C SER A 96 10.41 -34.26 -30.09
N ASP A 97 11.36 -34.03 -29.20
CA ASP A 97 11.87 -32.68 -28.92
C ASP A 97 12.86 -32.33 -30.04
N SER A 98 12.32 -32.24 -31.26
CA SER A 98 13.01 -31.59 -32.35
C SER A 98 12.97 -30.11 -32.01
N GLN A 99 14.11 -29.59 -31.57
CA GLN A 99 14.39 -28.17 -31.40
C GLN A 99 13.57 -27.36 -32.42
N ARG A 100 12.45 -26.77 -31.97
CA ARG A 100 11.49 -26.13 -32.89
C ARG A 100 12.21 -25.00 -33.60
N GLN A 101 12.38 -25.12 -34.91
CA GLN A 101 13.00 -24.10 -35.73
C GLN A 101 11.93 -23.19 -36.32
N LEU A 102 12.15 -21.89 -36.21
CA LEU A 102 11.35 -20.87 -36.88
C LEU A 102 11.89 -20.71 -38.29
N ILE A 103 11.01 -20.82 -39.28
CA ILE A 103 11.32 -20.60 -40.69
C ILE A 103 10.53 -19.40 -41.21
N GLN A 104 11.12 -18.64 -42.13
CA GLN A 104 10.46 -17.50 -42.74
C GLN A 104 10.18 -17.78 -44.21
N ILE A 105 8.90 -17.82 -44.58
CA ILE A 105 8.43 -18.10 -45.95
C ILE A 105 7.45 -17.01 -46.35
N GLY A 106 7.67 -16.38 -47.50
CA GLY A 106 6.77 -15.35 -48.03
C GLY A 106 6.60 -14.12 -47.12
N GLY A 107 7.61 -13.79 -46.31
CA GLY A 107 7.56 -12.68 -45.35
C GLY A 107 6.89 -12.99 -44.02
N ASN A 108 6.34 -14.19 -43.84
CA ASN A 108 5.73 -14.65 -42.59
C ASN A 108 6.61 -15.69 -41.91
N THR A 109 6.61 -15.69 -40.57
CA THR A 109 7.40 -16.64 -39.77
C THR A 109 6.50 -17.75 -39.24
N TYR A 110 6.87 -19.00 -39.50
CA TYR A 110 6.14 -20.20 -39.10
C TYR A 110 7.05 -21.15 -38.33
N TRP A 111 6.45 -22.03 -37.52
CA TRP A 111 7.15 -23.19 -36.98
C TRP A 111 7.30 -24.23 -38.08
N GLN A 112 8.53 -24.75 -38.26
CA GLN A 112 8.86 -25.64 -39.37
C GLN A 112 8.00 -26.90 -39.41
N ASP A 113 7.75 -27.52 -38.25
CA ASP A 113 6.92 -28.71 -38.11
C ASP A 113 5.48 -28.47 -38.58
N GLN A 114 4.90 -27.34 -38.21
CA GLN A 114 3.55 -26.96 -38.62
C GLN A 114 3.45 -26.66 -40.11
N TYR A 115 4.47 -26.03 -40.69
CA TYR A 115 4.52 -25.75 -42.12
C TYR A 115 4.61 -27.05 -42.93
N GLU A 116 5.53 -27.95 -42.57
CA GLU A 116 5.69 -29.24 -43.25
C GLU A 116 4.42 -30.10 -43.16
N GLN A 117 3.73 -30.09 -42.02
CA GLN A 117 2.47 -30.80 -41.86
C GLN A 117 1.36 -30.21 -42.75
N ALA A 118 1.28 -28.89 -42.83
CA ALA A 118 0.31 -28.22 -43.69
C ALA A 118 0.57 -28.52 -45.18
N VAL A 119 1.82 -28.49 -45.63
CA VAL A 119 2.18 -28.80 -47.03
C VAL A 119 1.81 -30.25 -47.38
N LYS A 120 2.13 -31.21 -46.49
CA LYS A 120 1.77 -32.63 -46.69
C LYS A 120 0.26 -32.85 -46.85
N HIS A 121 -0.56 -32.04 -46.20
CA HIS A 121 -2.02 -32.10 -46.35
C HIS A 121 -2.51 -31.62 -47.72
N TYR A 122 -1.76 -30.77 -48.43
CA TYR A 122 -2.13 -30.27 -49.76
C TYR A 122 -1.57 -31.11 -50.91
N GLU A 123 -0.52 -31.91 -50.66
CA GLU A 123 0.09 -32.81 -51.66
C GLU A 123 -0.55 -34.21 -51.72
N SER A 124 -1.53 -34.49 -50.83
CA SER A 124 -2.24 -35.78 -50.77
C SER A 124 -3.63 -35.71 -51.39
#